data_AF-A0AAU6MPX1-F1
#
_entry.id   AF-A0AAU6MPX1-F1
#
_cell.length_a   1.000
_cell.length_b   1.000
_cell.length_c   1.000
_cell.angle_alpha   90.00
_cell.angle_beta   90.00
_cell.angle_gamma   90.00
#
_symmetry.space_group_name_H-M   'P 1'
#
loop_
_entity.id
_entity.type
_entity.pdbx_description
1 polymer ?
#
loop_
_entity_poly.entity_id
_entity_poly.type
_entity_poly.pdbx_seq_one_letter_code
_entity_poly.pdbx_strand_id
1 'polypeptide(L)'
;MTEHTTERAAGNTTPRTPEADPLESRRQVLYWRLLARLFDPEEQSTLESASLAVVEDIGLPSALLDPQASVDSIVQRHPALAAEFDGLMAPDPDSDEARDRAAEVRRAALVSKVLLNVFASGSGTVTAGQLARWQSDAGWLERALGCGPGELRGGRAGGRSAGPGVSPTGTGGRGTAPDLGRLIPAIGPELGAIEADLVKRMQLREVLADPGLAAQLTPSMSLIEQLLRDKNNLSGVALANAKDLIRRFVDEVAEVLRTQVEKATVGALDRSVPPKRVFRNLDLDRTIWKNLTNWSPEEERLYVDRLYYRHTVRRTTPQRLIVVVDQSGSMVDSMVNCTILASIFAGLPKVDVHLIAYDTQALDLTPWVHDPFETLLRTNLGGGTDGTVAMALAQPKIAEPRNTVVVWISDFYEWQTEPLFESMVAIHRSGAKFIPVGSVTSSGRGSVNPWFRERFKDLGTPVLSGHIRKLVHELKTFLA
;
A
#
# COMPACT_ATOMS: atom_id res chain seq x y z
N MET A 1 -24.26 88.02 32.38
CA MET A 1 -25.19 87.22 31.56
C MET A 1 -24.33 86.23 30.78
N THR A 2 -24.16 85.00 31.27
CA THR A 2 -24.98 83.81 30.91
C THR A 2 -24.85 83.53 29.40
N GLU A 3 -24.38 82.39 28.91
CA GLU A 3 -24.48 81.01 29.39
C GLU A 3 -23.47 80.09 28.69
N HIS A 4 -23.21 78.97 29.35
CA HIS A 4 -22.58 77.76 28.86
C HIS A 4 -23.30 77.17 27.62
N THR A 5 -22.54 76.60 26.67
CA THR A 5 -22.87 75.25 26.17
C THR A 5 -21.59 74.52 25.72
N THR A 6 -21.45 73.33 26.27
CA THR A 6 -20.40 72.33 26.12
C THR A 6 -20.68 71.49 24.88
N GLU A 7 -19.67 71.12 24.07
CA GLU A 7 -19.57 69.72 23.57
C GLU A 7 -18.22 69.35 22.92
N ARG A 8 -17.54 68.44 23.64
CA ARG A 8 -16.76 67.28 23.18
C ARG A 8 -15.56 67.47 22.23
N ALA A 9 -14.39 67.41 22.88
CA ALA A 9 -13.12 67.02 22.28
C ALA A 9 -13.20 65.61 21.65
N ALA A 10 -12.93 65.54 20.34
CA ALA A 10 -12.60 64.31 19.66
C ALA A 10 -11.16 63.92 20.04
N GLY A 11 -11.03 62.99 21.00
CA GLY A 11 -9.76 62.32 21.28
C GLY A 11 -9.32 61.52 20.07
N ASN A 12 -8.23 61.94 19.45
CA ASN A 12 -7.62 61.28 18.30
C ASN A 12 -6.99 59.95 18.77
N THR A 13 -7.74 58.85 18.72
CA THR A 13 -7.19 57.51 18.90
C THR A 13 -6.44 57.08 17.65
N THR A 14 -5.13 57.24 17.66
CA THR A 14 -4.23 56.55 16.73
C THR A 14 -4.49 55.04 16.81
N PRO A 15 -4.73 54.33 15.69
CA PRO A 15 -4.88 52.88 15.73
C PRO A 15 -3.52 52.28 16.13
N ARG A 16 -3.49 51.60 17.28
CA ARG A 16 -2.34 50.75 17.67
C ARG A 16 -2.22 49.62 16.66
N THR A 17 -1.11 49.60 15.93
CA THR A 17 -0.65 48.43 15.18
C THR A 17 -0.58 47.24 16.14
N PRO A 18 -1.11 46.04 15.81
CA PRO A 18 -0.98 44.89 16.70
C PRO A 18 0.50 44.54 16.88
N GLU A 19 1.00 44.54 18.12
CA GLU A 19 2.31 43.98 18.46
C GLU A 19 2.34 42.52 18.00
N ALA A 20 3.30 42.17 17.14
CA ALA A 20 3.48 40.80 16.67
C ALA A 20 3.87 39.90 17.85
N ASP A 21 3.13 38.82 18.08
CA ASP A 21 3.43 37.83 19.11
C ASP A 21 4.85 37.25 18.88
N PRO A 22 5.78 37.34 19.87
CA PRO A 22 7.12 36.82 19.75
C PRO A 22 7.18 35.33 19.38
N LEU A 23 6.27 34.49 19.89
CA LEU A 23 6.23 33.06 19.59
C LEU A 23 5.70 32.80 18.17
N GLU A 24 4.73 33.58 17.71
CA GLU A 24 4.27 33.53 16.33
C GLU A 24 5.37 33.97 15.35
N SER A 25 6.14 34.99 15.70
CA SER A 25 7.29 35.45 14.93
C SER A 25 8.36 34.35 14.82
N ARG A 26 8.66 33.65 15.92
CA ARG A 26 9.60 32.51 15.94
C ARG A 26 9.12 31.36 15.05
N ARG A 27 7.83 31.03 15.11
CA ARG A 27 7.21 30.03 14.22
C ARG A 27 7.34 30.42 12.75
N GLN A 28 7.07 31.68 12.42
CA GLN A 28 7.19 32.20 11.06
C GLN A 28 8.63 32.11 10.54
N VAL A 29 9.64 32.42 11.36
CA VAL A 29 11.06 32.30 10.99
C VAL A 29 11.40 30.88 10.51
N LEU A 30 10.92 29.85 11.22
CA LEU A 30 11.15 28.44 10.85
C LEU A 30 10.49 28.08 9.51
N TYR A 31 9.31 28.61 9.21
CA TYR A 31 8.63 28.40 7.92
C TYR A 31 9.26 29.19 6.79
N TRP A 32 9.69 30.43 7.03
CA TRP A 32 10.43 31.21 6.05
C TRP A 32 11.74 30.54 5.68
N ARG A 33 12.45 29.96 6.65
CA ARG A 33 13.64 29.15 6.38
C ARG A 33 13.33 27.94 5.52
N LEU A 34 12.26 27.19 5.86
CA LEU A 34 11.83 26.05 5.07
C LEU A 34 11.55 26.44 3.62
N LEU A 35 10.74 27.48 3.41
CA LEU A 35 10.40 27.96 2.06
C LEU A 35 11.64 28.45 1.31
N ALA A 36 12.51 29.22 1.96
CA ALA A 36 13.76 29.67 1.36
C ALA A 36 14.58 28.47 0.86
N ARG A 37 14.77 27.42 1.68
CA ARG A 37 15.53 26.23 1.28
C ARG A 37 14.85 25.35 0.23
N LEU A 38 13.52 25.34 0.16
CA LEU A 38 12.78 24.55 -0.83
C LEU A 38 12.82 25.20 -2.23
N PHE A 39 12.84 26.53 -2.30
CA PHE A 39 12.73 27.27 -3.56
C PHE A 39 14.05 27.93 -4.00
N ASP A 40 15.01 28.09 -3.10
CA ASP A 40 16.30 28.72 -3.35
C ASP A 40 17.45 27.86 -2.79
N PRO A 41 18.43 27.43 -3.62
CA PRO A 41 19.59 26.71 -3.14
C PRO A 41 20.59 27.59 -2.36
N GLU A 42 20.49 28.92 -2.42
CA GLU A 42 21.39 29.82 -1.67
C GLU A 42 21.01 29.95 -0.19
N GLU A 43 22.01 29.85 0.69
CA GLU A 43 21.80 29.94 2.13
C GLU A 43 21.53 31.39 2.56
N GLN A 44 20.36 31.66 3.13
CA GLN A 44 20.08 32.93 3.77
C GLN A 44 20.62 32.93 5.21
N SER A 45 21.83 33.46 5.37
CA SER A 45 22.55 33.50 6.66
C SER A 45 21.76 34.09 7.83
N THR A 46 20.88 35.05 7.55
CA THR A 46 19.97 35.67 8.54
C THR A 46 18.90 34.69 9.04
N LEU A 47 18.27 33.95 8.14
CA LEU A 47 17.26 32.94 8.49
C LEU A 47 17.88 31.73 9.18
N GLU A 48 19.09 31.33 8.79
CA GLU A 48 19.83 30.24 9.44
C GLU A 48 20.17 30.59 10.91
N SER A 49 20.74 31.78 11.13
CA SER A 49 21.11 32.25 12.46
C SER A 49 19.88 32.43 13.36
N ALA A 50 18.80 33.00 12.81
CA ALA A 50 17.56 33.19 13.55
C ALA A 50 16.87 31.85 13.90
N SER A 51 16.89 30.88 12.98
CA SER A 51 16.31 29.55 13.23
C SER A 51 17.12 28.75 14.24
N LEU A 52 18.46 28.86 14.22
CA LEU A 52 19.33 28.24 15.22
C LEU A 52 19.01 28.76 16.63
N ALA A 53 18.90 30.08 16.80
CA ALA A 53 18.54 30.68 18.07
C ALA A 53 17.16 30.20 18.58
N VAL A 54 16.20 29.99 17.68
CA VAL A 54 14.88 29.44 18.03
C VAL A 54 14.97 27.98 18.48
N VAL A 55 15.71 27.13 17.76
CA VAL A 55 15.86 25.69 18.04
C VAL A 55 16.59 25.45 19.37
N GLU A 56 17.62 26.24 19.66
CA GLU A 56 18.35 26.16 20.92
C GLU A 56 17.49 26.58 22.12
N ASP A 57 16.74 27.68 21.98
CA ASP A 57 15.87 28.21 23.05
C ASP A 57 14.74 27.24 23.43
N ILE A 58 14.22 26.47 22.48
CA ILE A 58 13.19 25.43 22.71
C ILE A 58 13.77 24.05 23.08
N GLY A 59 15.09 23.95 23.27
CA GLY A 59 15.77 22.73 23.71
C GLY A 59 15.74 21.59 22.69
N LEU A 60 15.65 21.91 21.40
CA LEU A 60 15.74 20.93 20.31
C LEU A 60 17.17 20.85 19.76
N PRO A 61 17.59 19.70 19.18
CA PRO A 61 18.93 19.56 18.64
C PRO A 61 19.11 20.39 17.36
N SER A 62 20.24 21.09 17.24
CA SER A 62 20.59 21.88 16.04
C SER A 62 20.66 21.04 14.76
N ALA A 63 20.84 19.71 14.89
CA ALA A 63 20.76 18.76 13.78
C ALA A 63 19.40 18.78 13.03
N LEU A 64 18.33 19.31 13.64
CA LEU A 64 17.05 19.54 12.94
C LEU A 64 17.15 20.61 11.84
N LEU A 65 18.16 21.47 11.88
CA LEU A 65 18.38 22.47 10.84
C LEU A 65 19.26 21.92 9.72
N ASP A 66 20.09 20.91 9.98
CA ASP A 66 20.97 20.32 8.97
C ASP A 66 20.16 19.57 7.89
N PRO A 67 20.18 20.00 6.62
CA PRO A 67 19.47 19.32 5.53
C PRO A 67 20.02 17.92 5.22
N GLN A 68 21.27 17.61 5.58
CA GLN A 68 21.90 16.32 5.30
C GLN A 68 21.64 15.25 6.37
N ALA A 69 21.24 15.67 7.57
CA ALA A 69 20.89 14.75 8.64
C ALA A 69 19.54 14.08 8.35
N SER A 70 19.47 12.75 8.30
CA SER A 70 18.17 12.07 8.25
C SER A 70 17.43 12.20 9.58
N VAL A 71 16.11 12.15 9.55
CA VAL A 71 15.29 12.12 10.77
C VAL A 71 15.65 10.91 11.61
N ASP A 72 15.94 9.78 10.97
CA ASP A 72 16.34 8.55 11.65
C ASP A 72 17.65 8.71 12.44
N SER A 73 18.66 9.37 11.85
CA SER A 73 19.94 9.66 12.53
C SER A 73 19.75 10.59 13.74
N ILE A 74 18.82 11.54 13.65
CA ILE A 74 18.48 12.45 14.75
C ILE A 74 17.79 11.68 15.87
N VAL A 75 16.81 10.84 15.53
CA VAL A 75 16.07 10.02 16.51
C VAL A 75 16.97 8.99 17.17
N GLN A 76 17.90 8.37 16.46
CA GLN A 76 18.89 7.47 17.05
C GLN A 76 19.75 8.16 18.12
N ARG A 77 20.08 9.45 17.92
CA ARG A 77 20.85 10.25 18.89
C ARG A 77 19.97 10.86 19.99
N HIS A 78 18.69 11.09 19.70
CA HIS A 78 17.72 11.70 20.60
C HIS A 78 16.40 10.89 20.60
N PRO A 79 16.36 9.71 21.26
CA PRO A 79 15.21 8.80 21.18
C PRO A 79 13.89 9.39 21.68
N ALA A 80 13.94 10.39 22.58
CA ALA A 80 12.77 11.09 23.10
C ALA A 80 11.96 11.80 21.99
N LEU A 81 12.59 12.20 20.89
CA LEU A 81 11.91 12.86 19.78
C LEU A 81 11.05 11.91 18.94
N ALA A 82 11.26 10.59 19.03
CA ALA A 82 10.54 9.62 18.21
C ALA A 82 9.01 9.75 18.35
N ALA A 83 8.53 9.87 19.59
CA ALA A 83 7.11 9.99 19.89
C ALA A 83 6.53 11.35 19.47
N GLU A 84 7.37 12.39 19.36
CA GLU A 84 6.93 13.73 18.95
C GLU A 84 6.70 13.84 17.44
N PHE A 85 7.27 12.94 16.64
CA PHE A 85 7.03 12.88 15.20
C PHE A 85 5.75 12.10 14.84
N ASP A 86 5.27 11.19 15.69
CA ASP A 86 4.09 10.38 15.40
C ASP A 86 2.82 11.24 15.53
N GLY A 87 2.02 11.31 14.46
CA GLY A 87 0.78 12.12 14.45
C GLY A 87 1.00 13.64 14.53
N LEU A 88 2.23 14.12 14.32
CA LEU A 88 2.62 15.54 14.40
C LEU A 88 1.76 16.49 13.53
N MET A 89 1.27 16.00 12.40
CA MET A 89 0.45 16.73 11.43
C MET A 89 -1.00 16.25 11.43
N ALA A 90 -1.43 15.42 12.39
CA ALA A 90 -2.82 15.00 12.52
C ALA A 90 -3.64 16.07 13.28
N PRO A 91 -4.93 16.27 12.93
CA PRO A 91 -5.79 17.18 13.67
C PRO A 91 -6.05 16.65 15.09
N ASP A 92 -5.85 17.50 16.10
CA ASP A 92 -6.09 17.18 17.50
C ASP A 92 -7.61 17.24 17.81
N PRO A 93 -8.24 16.12 18.23
CA PRO A 93 -9.68 16.05 18.46
C PRO A 93 -10.17 16.88 19.65
N ASP A 94 -9.29 17.30 20.58
CA ASP A 94 -9.67 17.98 21.84
C ASP A 94 -9.28 19.48 21.89
N SER A 95 -9.19 20.14 20.73
CA SER A 95 -8.72 21.54 20.62
C SER A 95 -9.73 22.64 21.01
N ASP A 96 -10.36 22.50 22.19
CA ASP A 96 -11.07 23.60 22.87
C ASP A 96 -10.21 24.27 23.97
N GLU A 97 -9.02 23.75 24.28
CA GLU A 97 -8.07 24.40 25.20
C GLU A 97 -7.19 25.45 24.50
N ALA A 98 -6.82 26.51 25.24
CA ALA A 98 -5.99 27.60 24.76
C ALA A 98 -4.71 27.07 24.10
N ARG A 99 -4.57 27.27 22.77
CA ARG A 99 -3.44 26.78 21.97
C ARG A 99 -2.10 27.09 22.65
N ASP A 100 -1.43 26.05 23.15
CA ASP A 100 -0.07 26.18 23.68
C ASP A 100 0.87 26.63 22.55
N ARG A 101 1.21 27.92 22.56
CA ARG A 101 2.03 28.56 21.53
C ARG A 101 3.48 28.11 21.57
N ALA A 102 4.00 27.69 22.73
CA ALA A 102 5.35 27.13 22.82
C ALA A 102 5.40 25.75 22.14
N ALA A 103 4.37 24.92 22.36
CA ALA A 103 4.20 23.66 21.65
C ALA A 103 4.03 23.87 20.12
N GLU A 104 3.38 24.95 19.67
CA GLU A 104 3.30 25.27 18.24
C GLU A 104 4.67 25.56 17.59
N VAL A 105 5.56 26.27 18.27
CA VAL A 105 6.92 26.55 17.77
C VAL A 105 7.73 25.26 17.69
N ARG A 106 7.62 24.40 18.72
CA ARG A 106 8.27 23.09 18.73
C ARG A 106 7.78 22.19 17.60
N ARG A 107 6.46 22.11 17.40
CA ARG A 107 5.85 21.40 16.26
C ARG A 107 6.35 21.95 14.93
N ALA A 108 6.42 23.26 14.76
CA ALA A 108 6.90 23.88 13.53
C ALA A 108 8.35 23.49 13.18
N ALA A 109 9.24 23.38 14.17
CA ALA A 109 10.61 22.93 13.94
C ALA A 109 10.67 21.48 13.43
N LEU A 110 9.89 20.57 14.03
CA LEU A 110 9.81 19.17 13.64
C LEU A 110 9.17 19.01 12.25
N VAL A 111 8.09 19.74 11.97
CA VAL A 111 7.42 19.78 10.67
C VAL A 111 8.37 20.27 9.59
N SER A 112 9.06 21.39 9.83
CA SER A 112 10.03 21.93 8.89
C SER A 112 11.15 20.94 8.59
N LYS A 113 11.63 20.18 9.57
CA LYS A 113 12.65 19.14 9.33
C LYS A 113 12.16 18.07 8.37
N VAL A 114 10.99 17.50 8.64
CA VAL A 114 10.45 16.40 7.83
C VAL A 114 10.14 16.86 6.41
N LEU A 115 9.51 18.03 6.25
CA LEU A 115 9.21 18.58 4.94
C LEU A 115 10.48 18.91 4.14
N LEU A 116 11.50 19.47 4.80
CA LEU A 116 12.77 19.78 4.14
C LEU A 116 13.42 18.51 3.57
N ASN A 117 13.54 17.45 4.37
CA ASN A 117 14.20 16.21 3.93
C ASN A 117 13.45 15.50 2.78
N VAL A 118 12.12 15.58 2.76
CA VAL A 118 11.31 14.89 1.74
C VAL A 118 11.24 15.68 0.44
N PHE A 119 11.09 17.00 0.50
CA PHE A 119 10.84 17.84 -0.68
C PHE A 119 12.11 18.49 -1.26
N ALA A 120 13.19 18.63 -0.48
CA ALA A 120 14.48 19.14 -0.97
C ALA A 120 15.38 18.02 -1.53
N SER A 121 14.86 17.24 -2.49
CA SER A 121 15.55 16.05 -3.03
C SER A 121 16.64 16.37 -4.08
N GLY A 122 16.80 17.65 -4.45
CA GLY A 122 17.76 18.13 -5.44
C GLY A 122 17.44 17.68 -6.88
N SER A 123 18.23 18.14 -7.86
CA SER A 123 18.07 17.79 -9.29
C SER A 123 19.22 16.93 -9.87
N GLY A 124 20.25 16.65 -9.07
CA GLY A 124 21.44 15.89 -9.47
C GLY A 124 21.24 14.37 -9.50
N THR A 125 22.32 13.65 -9.82
CA THR A 125 22.38 12.18 -9.74
C THR A 125 22.25 11.72 -8.30
N VAL A 126 21.57 10.59 -8.11
CA VAL A 126 21.21 10.06 -6.80
C VAL A 126 21.92 8.73 -6.57
N THR A 127 22.51 8.56 -5.39
CA THR A 127 23.10 7.30 -4.95
C THR A 127 22.07 6.43 -4.23
N ALA A 128 22.33 5.12 -4.15
CA ALA A 128 21.52 4.16 -3.38
C ALA A 128 21.31 4.60 -1.92
N GLY A 129 22.39 5.07 -1.29
CA GLY A 129 22.35 5.56 0.10
C GLY A 129 21.48 6.81 0.25
N GLN A 130 21.46 7.71 -0.74
CA GLN A 130 20.58 8.88 -0.73
C GLN A 130 19.10 8.48 -0.91
N LEU A 131 18.81 7.53 -1.80
CA LEU A 131 17.44 7.01 -1.96
C LEU A 131 16.94 6.33 -0.68
N ALA A 132 17.75 5.46 -0.06
CA ALA A 132 17.39 4.78 1.19
C ALA A 132 17.15 5.77 2.34
N ARG A 133 17.99 6.81 2.45
CA ARG A 133 17.78 7.91 3.41
C ARG A 133 16.48 8.65 3.15
N TRP A 134 16.22 9.02 1.90
CA TRP A 134 14.97 9.69 1.52
C TRP A 134 13.74 8.81 1.80
N GLN A 135 13.79 7.52 1.51
CA GLN A 135 12.69 6.58 1.80
C GLN A 135 12.39 6.45 3.30
N SER A 136 13.44 6.52 4.14
CA SER A 136 13.30 6.56 5.60
C SER A 136 12.63 7.85 6.05
N ASP A 137 13.07 9.00 5.54
CA ASP A 137 12.51 10.32 5.89
C ASP A 137 11.06 10.48 5.39
N ALA A 138 10.74 9.95 4.21
CA ALA A 138 9.35 9.86 3.72
C ALA A 138 8.49 8.98 4.65
N GLY A 139 9.06 7.93 5.23
CA GLY A 139 8.39 7.11 6.26
C GLY A 139 8.12 7.86 7.56
N TRP A 140 8.97 8.82 7.94
CA TRP A 140 8.72 9.73 9.06
C TRP A 140 7.61 10.74 8.74
N LEU A 141 7.54 11.25 7.50
CA LEU A 141 6.41 12.08 7.05
C LEU A 141 5.08 11.32 7.08
N GLU A 142 5.07 10.08 6.61
CA GLU A 142 3.88 9.23 6.65
C GLU A 142 3.38 9.04 8.09
N ARG A 143 4.28 8.80 9.04
CA ARG A 143 3.93 8.71 10.47
C ARG A 143 3.46 10.03 11.07
N ALA A 144 4.05 11.15 10.68
CA ALA A 144 3.60 12.48 11.07
C ALA A 144 2.16 12.74 10.61
N LEU A 145 1.76 12.21 9.45
CA LEU A 145 0.40 12.29 8.91
C LEU A 145 -0.56 11.22 9.49
N GLY A 146 -0.08 10.36 10.39
CA GLY A 146 -0.87 9.28 11.00
C GLY A 146 -1.00 8.01 10.14
N CYS A 147 -0.16 7.86 9.11
CA CYS A 147 -0.09 6.68 8.24
C CYS A 147 1.12 5.79 8.59
N GLY A 148 1.05 4.52 8.24
CA GLY A 148 2.19 3.61 8.33
C GLY A 148 3.29 3.95 7.31
N PRO A 149 4.58 3.68 7.61
CA PRO A 149 5.66 3.81 6.63
C PRO A 149 5.37 3.01 5.36
N GLY A 150 5.49 3.66 4.20
CA GLY A 150 5.23 3.13 2.86
C GLY A 150 3.74 3.09 2.48
N GLU A 151 2.82 3.46 3.38
CA GLU A 151 1.39 3.41 3.08
C GLU A 151 0.99 4.46 2.05
N LEU A 152 1.44 5.71 2.15
CA LEU A 152 1.04 6.74 1.19
C LEU A 152 1.72 6.56 -0.17
N ARG A 153 3.00 6.17 -0.16
CA ARG A 153 3.79 5.89 -1.38
C ARG A 153 3.31 4.66 -2.14
N GLY A 154 2.88 3.62 -1.43
CA GLY A 154 2.29 2.42 -2.02
C GLY A 154 0.85 2.61 -2.53
N GLY A 155 0.30 3.83 -2.46
CA GLY A 155 -1.09 4.18 -2.77
C GLY A 155 -2.10 3.77 -1.69
N ARG A 156 -1.64 3.29 -0.53
CA ARG A 156 -2.36 2.58 0.56
C ARG A 156 -3.15 3.54 1.42
N ALA A 157 -4.15 4.18 0.80
CA ALA A 157 -5.33 4.66 1.51
C ALA A 157 -6.18 3.45 1.97
N GLY A 158 -5.71 2.77 3.03
CA GLY A 158 -6.50 1.79 3.77
C GLY A 158 -7.33 2.54 4.81
N GLY A 159 -8.65 2.55 4.62
CA GLY A 159 -9.57 3.21 5.53
C GLY A 159 -9.47 2.66 6.96
N ARG A 160 -9.14 3.54 7.90
CA ARG A 160 -9.75 3.54 9.22
C ARG A 160 -10.86 4.59 9.20
N SER A 161 -12.01 4.18 8.68
CA SER A 161 -13.28 4.88 8.93
C SER A 161 -13.67 4.65 10.39
N ALA A 162 -13.38 5.62 11.25
CA ALA A 162 -14.20 5.86 12.43
C ALA A 162 -15.15 7.00 12.08
N GLY A 163 -16.44 6.71 11.90
CA GLY A 163 -17.48 7.77 11.90
C GLY A 163 -17.61 8.37 13.30
N PRO A 164 -18.24 9.56 13.44
CA PRO A 164 -19.63 9.71 13.00
C PRO A 164 -20.00 11.06 12.34
N GLY A 165 -21.13 11.05 11.61
CA GLY A 165 -22.05 12.18 11.56
C GLY A 165 -21.93 13.14 10.37
N VAL A 166 -22.76 12.93 9.35
CA VAL A 166 -23.12 13.96 8.37
C VAL A 166 -24.07 14.97 9.01
N SER A 167 -23.84 16.27 8.80
CA SER A 167 -24.91 17.24 8.61
C SER A 167 -24.47 18.34 7.63
N PRO A 168 -25.36 18.81 6.74
CA PRO A 168 -25.04 19.77 5.69
C PRO A 168 -25.33 21.21 6.13
N THR A 169 -24.57 22.17 5.60
CA THR A 169 -24.96 23.53 5.13
C THR A 169 -23.85 24.58 5.35
N GLY A 170 -23.76 25.55 4.43
CA GLY A 170 -23.43 26.94 4.78
C GLY A 170 -22.04 27.48 4.41
N THR A 171 -21.93 27.99 3.19
CA THR A 171 -21.19 29.20 2.75
C THR A 171 -20.28 29.97 3.73
N GLY A 172 -19.02 30.15 3.32
CA GLY A 172 -18.35 31.47 3.29
C GLY A 172 -17.49 31.93 4.48
N GLY A 173 -16.18 32.01 4.25
CA GLY A 173 -15.35 33.11 4.76
C GLY A 173 -14.32 32.83 5.88
N ARG A 174 -13.09 33.29 5.60
CA ARG A 174 -11.91 33.54 6.47
C ARG A 174 -10.95 32.37 6.70
N GLY A 175 -9.68 32.67 6.42
CA GLY A 175 -8.55 31.76 6.29
C GLY A 175 -8.40 30.82 7.48
N THR A 176 -8.47 29.53 7.18
CA THR A 176 -8.17 28.42 8.07
C THR A 176 -7.33 27.44 7.27
N ALA A 177 -6.37 26.81 7.96
CA ALA A 177 -5.39 25.88 7.38
C ALA A 177 -6.06 24.86 6.44
N PRO A 178 -5.38 24.45 5.35
CA PRO A 178 -5.94 23.49 4.43
C PRO A 178 -6.31 22.20 5.19
N ASP A 179 -7.55 21.74 4.97
CA ASP A 179 -8.12 20.53 5.56
C ASP A 179 -7.22 19.32 5.22
N LEU A 180 -6.50 18.81 6.22
CA LEU A 180 -5.60 17.66 6.10
C LEU A 180 -6.32 16.41 5.57
N GLY A 181 -7.63 16.27 5.82
CA GLY A 181 -8.45 15.21 5.25
C GLY A 181 -8.57 15.27 3.71
N ARG A 182 -8.36 16.44 3.10
CA ARG A 182 -8.29 16.64 1.65
C ARG A 182 -6.85 16.55 1.10
N LEU A 183 -5.83 16.85 1.89
CA LEU A 183 -4.42 16.86 1.47
C LEU A 183 -3.77 15.48 1.52
N ILE A 184 -4.06 14.66 2.52
CA ILE A 184 -3.45 13.32 2.68
C ILE A 184 -3.63 12.43 1.42
N PRO A 185 -4.80 12.41 0.75
CA PRO A 185 -4.97 11.66 -0.50
C PRO A 185 -4.20 12.23 -1.69
N ALA A 186 -3.86 13.53 -1.68
CA ALA A 186 -3.14 14.20 -2.77
C ALA A 186 -1.61 14.05 -2.65
N ILE A 187 -1.09 13.96 -1.43
CA ILE A 187 0.36 13.84 -1.16
C ILE A 187 0.91 12.47 -1.57
N GLY A 188 0.13 11.39 -1.43
CA GLY A 188 0.58 10.03 -1.76
C GLY A 188 1.12 9.87 -3.20
N PRO A 189 0.35 10.26 -4.24
CA PRO A 189 0.81 10.27 -5.62
C PRO A 189 2.07 11.13 -5.86
N GLU A 190 2.19 12.28 -5.18
CA GLU A 190 3.35 13.16 -5.30
C GLU A 190 4.61 12.54 -4.67
N LEU A 191 4.50 11.91 -3.50
CA LEU A 191 5.60 11.17 -2.89
C LEU A 191 6.06 10.01 -3.77
N GLY A 192 5.11 9.28 -4.36
CA GLY A 192 5.42 8.23 -5.34
C GLY A 192 6.12 8.77 -6.59
N ALA A 193 5.76 9.97 -7.05
CA ALA A 193 6.41 10.63 -8.18
C ALA A 193 7.84 11.08 -7.84
N ILE A 194 8.08 11.63 -6.64
CA ILE A 194 9.42 11.98 -6.17
C ILE A 194 10.29 10.74 -6.03
N GLU A 195 9.77 9.65 -5.45
CA GLU A 195 10.49 8.37 -5.38
C GLU A 195 10.86 7.87 -6.78
N ALA A 196 9.91 7.87 -7.70
CA ALA A 196 10.12 7.43 -9.07
C ALA A 196 11.17 8.30 -9.79
N ASP A 197 11.16 9.62 -9.57
CA ASP A 197 12.16 10.53 -10.12
C ASP A 197 13.56 10.31 -9.53
N LEU A 198 13.67 10.10 -8.22
CA LEU A 198 14.94 9.73 -7.57
C LEU A 198 15.48 8.40 -8.10
N VAL A 199 14.62 7.40 -8.27
CA VAL A 199 14.97 6.11 -8.87
C VAL A 199 15.41 6.28 -10.32
N LYS A 200 14.72 7.13 -11.10
CA LYS A 200 15.08 7.42 -12.51
C LYS A 200 16.43 8.13 -12.63
N ARG A 201 16.76 9.01 -11.67
CA ARG A 201 18.05 9.72 -11.60
C ARG A 201 19.18 8.88 -11.01
N MET A 202 18.85 7.75 -10.37
CA MET A 202 19.84 6.81 -9.87
C MET A 202 20.43 6.01 -11.03
N GLN A 203 21.77 5.92 -11.06
CA GLN A 203 22.48 5.01 -11.96
C GLN A 203 22.38 3.59 -11.39
N LEU A 204 21.17 3.03 -11.44
CA LEU A 204 20.82 1.69 -10.94
C LEU A 204 21.83 0.61 -11.36
N ARG A 205 22.38 0.73 -12.56
CA ARG A 205 23.38 -0.20 -13.10
C ARG A 205 24.67 -0.22 -12.28
N GLU A 206 25.18 0.94 -11.90
CA GLU A 206 26.44 1.06 -11.14
C GLU A 206 26.23 0.61 -9.69
N VAL A 207 25.09 0.97 -9.12
CA VAL A 207 24.68 0.50 -7.78
C VAL A 207 24.51 -1.02 -7.75
N LEU A 208 23.86 -1.61 -8.76
CA LEU A 208 23.67 -3.04 -8.85
C LEU A 208 24.95 -3.79 -9.23
N ALA A 209 25.91 -3.14 -9.88
CA ALA A 209 27.21 -3.74 -10.16
C ALA A 209 28.03 -3.97 -8.87
N ASP A 210 27.77 -3.19 -7.82
CA ASP A 210 28.38 -3.36 -6.50
C ASP A 210 27.44 -4.14 -5.54
N PRO A 211 27.81 -5.37 -5.14
CA PRO A 211 27.02 -6.17 -4.19
C PRO A 211 26.77 -5.48 -2.85
N GLY A 212 27.72 -4.68 -2.35
CA GLY A 212 27.58 -3.99 -1.06
C GLY A 212 26.52 -2.90 -1.11
N LEU A 213 26.46 -2.15 -2.21
CA LEU A 213 25.44 -1.11 -2.41
C LEU A 213 24.07 -1.73 -2.75
N ALA A 214 24.04 -2.79 -3.54
CA ALA A 214 22.80 -3.50 -3.88
C ALA A 214 22.13 -4.14 -2.64
N ALA A 215 22.92 -4.65 -1.69
CA ALA A 215 22.40 -5.22 -0.46
C ALA A 215 21.68 -4.17 0.43
N GLN A 216 22.16 -2.93 0.41
CA GLN A 216 21.61 -1.81 1.19
C GLN A 216 20.35 -1.20 0.59
N LEU A 217 20.01 -1.54 -0.67
CA LEU A 217 18.77 -1.08 -1.28
C LEU A 217 17.57 -1.72 -0.59
N THR A 218 16.66 -0.88 -0.10
CA THR A 218 15.34 -1.31 0.36
C THR A 218 14.47 -1.62 -0.86
N PRO A 219 13.91 -2.83 -0.96
CA PRO A 219 13.03 -3.17 -2.07
C PRO A 219 11.75 -2.32 -2.01
N SER A 220 11.43 -1.62 -3.10
CA SER A 220 10.15 -0.91 -3.26
C SER A 220 9.50 -1.28 -4.59
N MET A 221 8.17 -1.14 -4.68
CA MET A 221 7.42 -1.53 -5.88
C MET A 221 7.92 -0.77 -7.11
N SER A 222 8.14 0.54 -6.99
CA SER A 222 8.68 1.39 -8.05
C SER A 222 10.06 0.95 -8.53
N LEU A 223 10.92 0.51 -7.60
CA LEU A 223 12.24 0.00 -7.91
C LEU A 223 12.15 -1.32 -8.69
N ILE A 224 11.31 -2.26 -8.25
CA ILE A 224 11.12 -3.54 -8.93
C ILE A 224 10.52 -3.33 -10.33
N GLU A 225 9.52 -2.45 -10.47
CA GLU A 225 8.94 -2.06 -11.76
C GLU A 225 10.01 -1.55 -12.73
N GLN A 226 10.89 -0.66 -12.27
CA GLN A 226 11.97 -0.12 -13.10
C GLN A 226 12.98 -1.21 -13.50
N LEU A 227 13.37 -2.09 -12.56
CA LEU A 227 14.29 -3.19 -12.85
C LEU A 227 13.74 -4.19 -13.86
N LEU A 228 12.44 -4.49 -13.79
CA LEU A 228 11.77 -5.39 -14.72
C LEU A 228 11.56 -4.73 -16.10
N ARG A 229 11.37 -3.42 -16.16
CA ARG A 229 11.38 -2.66 -17.42
C ARG A 229 12.75 -2.67 -18.10
N ASP A 230 13.81 -2.49 -17.31
CA ASP A 230 15.20 -2.45 -17.79
C ASP A 230 15.85 -3.85 -17.93
N LYS A 231 15.04 -4.93 -17.94
CA LYS A 231 15.49 -6.34 -17.96
C LYS A 231 16.54 -6.66 -19.02
N ASN A 232 16.45 -6.05 -20.20
CA ASN A 232 17.34 -6.31 -21.34
C ASN A 232 18.72 -5.66 -21.18
N ASN A 233 18.90 -4.77 -20.20
CA ASN A 233 20.12 -3.98 -20.02
C ASN A 233 20.92 -4.40 -18.76
N LEU A 234 20.51 -5.45 -18.05
CA LEU A 234 21.25 -5.97 -16.90
C LEU A 234 22.02 -7.23 -17.30
N SER A 235 23.29 -7.32 -16.90
CA SER A 235 24.13 -8.49 -17.15
C SER A 235 25.10 -8.76 -16.00
N GLY A 236 25.59 -10.01 -15.93
CA GLY A 236 26.58 -10.43 -14.94
C GLY A 236 26.13 -10.22 -13.49
N VAL A 237 26.96 -9.55 -12.70
CA VAL A 237 26.74 -9.31 -11.25
C VAL A 237 25.50 -8.44 -11.00
N ALA A 238 25.26 -7.43 -11.84
CA ALA A 238 24.10 -6.55 -11.69
C ALA A 238 22.77 -7.30 -11.87
N LEU A 239 22.75 -8.29 -12.77
CA LEU A 239 21.58 -9.15 -12.96
C LEU A 239 21.31 -10.03 -11.74
N ALA A 240 22.35 -10.62 -11.15
CA ALA A 240 22.22 -11.44 -9.95
C ALA A 240 21.68 -10.60 -8.77
N ASN A 241 22.25 -9.43 -8.55
CA ASN A 241 21.83 -8.51 -7.49
C ASN A 241 20.39 -8.00 -7.69
N ALA A 242 19.98 -7.74 -8.93
CA ALA A 242 18.59 -7.38 -9.24
C ALA A 242 17.62 -8.53 -8.93
N LYS A 243 17.95 -9.76 -9.33
CA LYS A 243 17.14 -10.95 -9.01
C LYS A 243 17.01 -11.16 -7.50
N ASP A 244 18.10 -11.02 -6.76
CA ASP A 244 18.08 -11.15 -5.30
C ASP A 244 17.22 -10.07 -4.64
N LEU A 245 17.26 -8.83 -5.14
CA LEU A 245 16.40 -7.75 -4.65
C LEU A 245 14.92 -8.03 -4.92
N ILE A 246 14.58 -8.50 -6.12
CA ILE A 246 13.21 -8.86 -6.49
C ILE A 246 12.71 -10.02 -5.63
N ARG A 247 13.54 -11.04 -5.41
CA ARG A 247 13.18 -12.18 -4.56
C ARG A 247 12.91 -11.75 -3.12
N ARG A 248 13.78 -10.92 -2.54
CA ARG A 248 13.56 -10.34 -1.20
C ARG A 248 12.22 -9.62 -1.10
N PHE A 249 11.89 -8.79 -2.09
CA PHE A 249 10.60 -8.09 -2.14
C PHE A 249 9.40 -9.07 -2.15
N VAL A 250 9.43 -10.05 -3.04
CA VAL A 250 8.35 -11.05 -3.17
C VAL A 250 8.20 -11.84 -1.88
N ASP A 251 9.30 -12.28 -1.28
CA ASP A 251 9.31 -13.03 -0.03
C ASP A 251 8.75 -12.20 1.13
N GLU A 252 9.20 -10.95 1.30
CA GLU A 252 8.70 -10.05 2.34
C GLU A 252 7.19 -9.82 2.23
N VAL A 253 6.69 -9.56 1.02
CA VAL A 253 5.26 -9.36 0.79
C VAL A 253 4.49 -10.66 1.00
N ALA A 254 5.01 -11.81 0.55
CA ALA A 254 4.40 -13.11 0.73
C ALA A 254 4.28 -13.48 2.22
N GLU A 255 5.29 -13.20 3.06
CA GLU A 255 5.22 -13.44 4.51
C GLU A 255 4.12 -12.62 5.19
N VAL A 256 4.03 -11.33 4.84
CA VAL A 256 2.98 -10.45 5.36
C VAL A 256 1.60 -10.98 4.97
N LEU A 257 1.43 -11.42 3.72
CA LEU A 257 0.17 -12.00 3.24
C LEU A 257 -0.13 -13.35 3.89
N ARG A 258 0.87 -14.22 4.08
CA ARG A 258 0.69 -15.51 4.76
C ARG A 258 0.15 -15.31 6.17
N THR A 259 0.75 -14.39 6.92
CA THR A 259 0.29 -14.05 8.27
C THR A 259 -1.16 -13.55 8.29
N GLN A 260 -1.58 -12.81 7.26
CA GLN A 260 -2.95 -12.32 7.14
C GLN A 260 -3.94 -13.43 6.76
N VAL A 261 -3.57 -14.31 5.84
CA VAL A 261 -4.40 -15.45 5.41
C VAL A 261 -4.55 -16.46 6.55
N GLU A 262 -3.48 -16.80 7.26
CA GLU A 262 -3.55 -17.72 8.42
C GLU A 262 -4.49 -17.24 9.53
N LYS A 263 -4.57 -15.91 9.74
CA LYS A 263 -5.50 -15.30 10.70
C LYS A 263 -6.95 -15.32 10.22
N ALA A 264 -7.18 -15.32 8.91
CA ALA A 264 -8.51 -15.31 8.31
C ALA A 264 -9.12 -16.72 8.17
N THR A 265 -8.29 -17.74 7.91
CA THR A 265 -8.77 -19.10 7.60
C THR A 265 -9.21 -19.89 8.85
N VAL A 266 -10.36 -19.56 9.43
CA VAL A 266 -11.10 -20.46 10.32
C VAL A 266 -12.00 -21.36 9.46
N GLY A 267 -11.38 -22.29 8.72
CA GLY A 267 -12.11 -23.20 7.82
C GLY A 267 -13.13 -24.10 8.54
N ALA A 268 -14.13 -24.56 7.79
CA ALA A 268 -15.17 -25.44 8.31
C ALA A 268 -14.59 -26.80 8.77
N LEU A 269 -15.22 -27.36 9.81
CA LEU A 269 -14.86 -28.68 10.36
C LEU A 269 -15.05 -29.78 9.30
N ASP A 270 -14.01 -30.56 9.09
CA ASP A 270 -14.07 -31.74 8.23
C ASP A 270 -14.79 -32.89 8.95
N ARG A 271 -15.98 -33.22 8.45
CA ARG A 271 -16.78 -34.34 8.96
C ARG A 271 -16.49 -35.66 8.25
N SER A 272 -15.74 -35.67 7.13
CA SER A 272 -15.33 -36.91 6.46
C SER A 272 -14.20 -37.63 7.18
N VAL A 273 -13.37 -36.92 7.95
CA VAL A 273 -12.31 -37.52 8.76
C VAL A 273 -12.85 -37.83 10.16
N PRO A 274 -12.75 -39.10 10.65
CA PRO A 274 -13.15 -39.45 12.00
C PRO A 274 -12.40 -38.61 13.06
N PRO A 275 -13.07 -38.21 14.15
CA PRO A 275 -12.43 -37.42 15.20
C PRO A 275 -11.33 -38.24 15.91
N LYS A 276 -10.20 -37.59 16.20
CA LYS A 276 -9.11 -38.24 16.96
C LYS A 276 -9.59 -38.58 18.37
N ARG A 277 -9.44 -39.85 18.75
CA ARG A 277 -9.83 -40.40 20.06
C ARG A 277 -8.81 -40.03 21.14
N VAL A 278 -8.75 -38.76 21.50
CA VAL A 278 -7.92 -38.23 22.59
C VAL A 278 -8.82 -37.58 23.63
N PHE A 279 -8.43 -37.65 24.90
CA PHE A 279 -9.24 -37.13 26.01
C PHE A 279 -9.61 -35.65 25.82
N ARG A 280 -8.69 -34.83 25.30
CA ARG A 280 -8.92 -33.40 25.01
C ARG A 280 -10.08 -33.15 24.03
N ASN A 281 -10.39 -34.11 23.17
CA ASN A 281 -11.44 -33.99 22.16
C ASN A 281 -12.72 -34.72 22.58
N LEU A 282 -12.78 -35.31 23.78
CA LEU A 282 -13.97 -36.02 24.25
C LEU A 282 -15.12 -35.03 24.48
N ASP A 283 -16.25 -35.27 23.84
CA ASP A 283 -17.47 -34.51 24.05
C ASP A 283 -18.26 -35.14 25.18
N LEU A 284 -17.97 -34.71 26.42
CA LEU A 284 -18.59 -35.26 27.62
C LEU A 284 -20.11 -35.09 27.61
N ASP A 285 -20.61 -33.91 27.26
CA ASP A 285 -22.04 -33.63 27.23
C ASP A 285 -22.76 -34.54 26.24
N ARG A 286 -22.24 -34.63 25.00
CA ARG A 286 -22.83 -35.50 23.97
C ARG A 286 -22.73 -36.98 24.34
N THR A 287 -21.64 -37.36 24.99
CA THR A 287 -21.42 -38.73 25.47
C THR A 287 -22.42 -39.07 26.56
N ILE A 288 -22.60 -38.22 27.57
CA ILE A 288 -23.59 -38.42 28.63
C ILE A 288 -24.99 -38.48 28.03
N TRP A 289 -25.35 -37.51 27.18
CA TRP A 289 -26.70 -37.42 26.61
C TRP A 289 -27.10 -38.65 25.79
N LYS A 290 -26.17 -39.17 25.00
CA LYS A 290 -26.42 -40.35 24.15
C LYS A 290 -26.41 -41.67 24.91
N ASN A 291 -25.79 -41.71 26.09
CA ASN A 291 -25.73 -42.91 26.92
C ASN A 291 -26.71 -42.87 28.11
N LEU A 292 -27.50 -41.80 28.28
CA LEU A 292 -28.52 -41.65 29.34
C LEU A 292 -29.51 -42.83 29.42
N THR A 293 -29.79 -43.50 28.30
CA THR A 293 -30.64 -44.70 28.26
C THR A 293 -30.07 -45.85 29.09
N ASN A 294 -28.76 -45.86 29.36
CA ASN A 294 -28.06 -46.89 30.12
C ASN A 294 -27.84 -46.48 31.59
N TRP A 295 -28.64 -45.54 32.09
CA TRP A 295 -28.62 -45.16 33.50
C TRP A 295 -29.24 -46.27 34.36
N SER A 296 -28.52 -46.73 35.38
CA SER A 296 -29.06 -47.64 36.40
C SER A 296 -29.44 -46.83 37.64
N PRO A 297 -30.74 -46.74 37.98
CA PRO A 297 -31.19 -46.07 39.20
C PRO A 297 -30.76 -46.79 40.48
N GLU A 298 -30.60 -48.12 40.45
CA GLU A 298 -30.24 -48.92 41.62
C GLU A 298 -28.77 -48.74 42.04
N GLU A 299 -27.87 -48.52 41.07
CA GLU A 299 -26.43 -48.32 41.32
C GLU A 299 -26.00 -46.85 41.24
N GLU A 300 -26.92 -45.92 40.92
CA GLU A 300 -26.64 -44.51 40.65
C GLU A 300 -25.47 -44.30 39.66
N ARG A 301 -25.42 -45.12 38.61
CA ARG A 301 -24.31 -45.15 37.65
C ARG A 301 -24.78 -45.10 36.21
N LEU A 302 -24.01 -44.35 35.40
CA LEU A 302 -24.18 -44.26 33.96
C LEU A 302 -23.16 -45.16 33.24
N TYR A 303 -23.64 -46.20 32.56
CA TYR A 303 -22.77 -47.06 31.77
C TYR A 303 -22.60 -46.50 30.36
N VAL A 304 -21.37 -46.11 30.03
CA VAL A 304 -21.04 -45.54 28.72
C VAL A 304 -20.62 -46.65 27.75
N ASP A 305 -21.46 -46.92 26.75
CA ASP A 305 -21.18 -47.89 25.68
C ASP A 305 -20.37 -47.23 24.54
N ARG A 306 -20.71 -45.99 24.19
CA ARG A 306 -19.99 -45.22 23.15
C ARG A 306 -19.52 -43.86 23.62
N LEU A 307 -18.23 -43.60 23.42
CA LEU A 307 -17.60 -42.30 23.58
C LEU A 307 -17.73 -41.48 22.30
N TYR A 308 -18.19 -40.24 22.41
CA TYR A 308 -18.29 -39.31 21.29
C TYR A 308 -17.20 -38.24 21.38
N TYR A 309 -16.51 -38.01 20.26
CA TYR A 309 -15.40 -37.06 20.19
C TYR A 309 -15.74 -35.91 19.24
N ARG A 310 -15.28 -34.70 19.56
CA ARG A 310 -15.38 -33.52 18.71
C ARG A 310 -14.43 -33.66 17.51
N HIS A 311 -14.92 -33.29 16.33
CA HIS A 311 -14.06 -33.15 15.16
C HIS A 311 -13.09 -32.00 15.39
N THR A 312 -11.81 -32.22 15.06
CA THR A 312 -10.77 -31.18 15.13
C THR A 312 -10.07 -30.95 13.81
N VAL A 313 -10.26 -31.86 12.84
CA VAL A 313 -9.73 -31.71 11.49
C VAL A 313 -10.60 -30.70 10.76
N ARG A 314 -9.98 -29.73 10.10
CA ARG A 314 -10.67 -28.73 9.26
C ARG A 314 -10.38 -29.05 7.80
N ARG A 315 -11.38 -28.85 6.93
CA ARG A 315 -11.16 -28.96 5.49
C ARG A 315 -10.30 -27.78 5.06
N THR A 316 -9.15 -28.09 4.47
CA THR A 316 -8.35 -27.09 3.78
C THR A 316 -8.24 -27.53 2.33
N THR A 317 -9.14 -27.02 1.50
CA THR A 317 -9.10 -27.28 0.07
C THR A 317 -8.04 -26.38 -0.56
N PRO A 318 -7.10 -26.92 -1.35
CA PRO A 318 -6.16 -26.07 -2.07
C PRO A 318 -6.96 -25.17 -3.03
N GLN A 319 -6.62 -23.90 -3.05
CA GLN A 319 -7.20 -22.95 -3.97
C GLN A 319 -6.34 -22.88 -5.22
N ARG A 320 -6.98 -22.79 -6.38
CA ARG A 320 -6.28 -22.64 -7.65
C ARG A 320 -6.45 -21.24 -8.19
N LEU A 321 -5.34 -20.60 -8.55
CA LEU A 321 -5.30 -19.29 -9.18
C LEU A 321 -4.74 -19.44 -10.59
N ILE A 322 -5.53 -19.14 -11.61
CA ILE A 322 -5.10 -19.13 -13.00
C ILE A 322 -5.03 -17.67 -13.43
N VAL A 323 -3.84 -17.17 -13.74
CA VAL A 323 -3.60 -15.82 -14.22
C VAL A 323 -3.30 -15.89 -15.71
N VAL A 324 -4.13 -15.25 -16.52
CA VAL A 324 -3.94 -15.13 -17.97
C VAL A 324 -3.61 -13.68 -18.29
N VAL A 325 -2.47 -13.44 -18.95
CA VAL A 325 -1.94 -12.10 -19.21
C VAL A 325 -1.69 -11.89 -20.69
N ASP A 326 -2.26 -10.82 -21.22
CA ASP A 326 -2.01 -10.32 -22.57
C ASP A 326 -0.62 -9.66 -22.68
N GLN A 327 0.15 -10.05 -23.70
CA GLN A 327 1.51 -9.56 -23.97
C GLN A 327 1.57 -8.42 -24.99
N SER A 328 0.44 -7.86 -25.41
CA SER A 328 0.40 -6.70 -26.29
C SER A 328 1.22 -5.52 -25.73
N GLY A 329 1.74 -4.68 -26.62
CA GLY A 329 2.61 -3.55 -26.22
C GLY A 329 1.95 -2.56 -25.24
N SER A 330 0.62 -2.46 -25.24
CA SER A 330 -0.18 -1.66 -24.29
C SER A 330 -0.21 -2.27 -22.87
N MET A 331 0.19 -3.53 -22.72
CA MET A 331 0.04 -4.34 -21.51
C MET A 331 1.33 -4.53 -20.71
N VAL A 332 2.46 -3.95 -21.12
CA VAL A 332 3.76 -4.08 -20.43
C VAL A 332 3.65 -3.78 -18.94
N ASP A 333 3.05 -2.65 -18.57
CA ASP A 333 2.92 -2.23 -17.16
C ASP A 333 2.01 -3.16 -16.35
N SER A 334 0.97 -3.67 -17.00
CA SER A 334 0.06 -4.64 -16.39
C SER A 334 0.72 -6.01 -16.22
N MET A 335 1.55 -6.41 -17.19
CA MET A 335 2.26 -7.67 -17.19
C MET A 335 3.29 -7.75 -16.06
N VAL A 336 4.10 -6.70 -15.87
CA VAL A 336 5.06 -6.61 -14.76
C VAL A 336 4.35 -6.82 -13.42
N ASN A 337 3.31 -6.04 -13.19
CA ASN A 337 2.51 -6.05 -11.98
C ASN A 337 1.83 -7.40 -11.71
N CYS A 338 1.25 -8.01 -12.75
CA CYS A 338 0.57 -9.30 -12.61
C CYS A 338 1.55 -10.45 -12.38
N THR A 339 2.74 -10.37 -12.97
CA THR A 339 3.80 -11.35 -12.74
C THR A 339 4.28 -11.31 -11.28
N ILE A 340 4.45 -10.10 -10.72
CA ILE A 340 4.80 -9.91 -9.30
C ILE A 340 3.71 -10.49 -8.40
N LEU A 341 2.43 -10.19 -8.68
CA LEU A 341 1.32 -10.75 -7.91
C LEU A 341 1.28 -12.28 -7.98
N ALA A 342 1.38 -12.85 -9.18
CA ALA A 342 1.39 -14.30 -9.37
C ALA A 342 2.53 -14.94 -8.55
N SER A 343 3.70 -14.32 -8.52
CA SER A 343 4.85 -14.77 -7.72
C SER A 343 4.58 -14.73 -6.22
N ILE A 344 3.97 -13.65 -5.74
CA ILE A 344 3.58 -13.52 -4.33
C ILE A 344 2.57 -14.61 -3.94
N PHE A 345 1.53 -14.83 -4.75
CA PHE A 345 0.52 -15.86 -4.48
C PHE A 345 1.08 -17.28 -4.59
N ALA A 346 2.05 -17.51 -5.48
CA ALA A 346 2.73 -18.80 -5.60
C ALA A 346 3.57 -19.13 -4.35
N GLY A 347 3.98 -18.12 -3.57
CA GLY A 347 4.63 -18.30 -2.27
C GLY A 347 3.67 -18.64 -1.11
N LEU A 348 2.35 -18.58 -1.31
CA LEU A 348 1.36 -18.86 -0.26
C LEU A 348 1.10 -20.37 -0.12
N PRO A 349 0.94 -20.87 1.12
CA PRO A 349 0.64 -22.27 1.34
C PRO A 349 -0.76 -22.62 0.79
N LYS A 350 -0.88 -23.78 0.14
CA LYS A 350 -2.14 -24.34 -0.38
C LYS A 350 -2.77 -23.51 -1.51
N VAL A 351 -1.98 -22.71 -2.21
CA VAL A 351 -2.38 -22.02 -3.44
C VAL A 351 -1.59 -22.61 -4.60
N ASP A 352 -2.30 -23.12 -5.60
CA ASP A 352 -1.74 -23.62 -6.86
C ASP A 352 -1.89 -22.52 -7.92
N VAL A 353 -0.79 -21.90 -8.33
CA VAL A 353 -0.80 -20.78 -9.28
C VAL A 353 -0.36 -21.24 -10.66
N HIS A 354 -1.19 -20.98 -11.66
CA HIS A 354 -0.88 -21.17 -13.07
C HIS A 354 -0.79 -19.81 -13.74
N LEU A 355 0.30 -19.55 -14.44
CA LEU A 355 0.50 -18.29 -15.18
C LEU A 355 0.58 -18.60 -16.66
N ILE A 356 -0.31 -18.01 -17.45
CA ILE A 356 -0.34 -18.12 -18.90
C ILE A 356 -0.19 -16.73 -19.46
N ALA A 357 0.70 -16.57 -20.43
CA ALA A 357 0.80 -15.32 -21.17
C ALA A 357 0.57 -15.58 -22.65
N TYR A 358 -0.06 -14.63 -23.33
CA TYR A 358 -0.47 -14.82 -24.72
C TYR A 358 -0.31 -13.58 -25.58
N ASP A 359 -0.06 -13.82 -26.86
CA ASP A 359 -0.17 -12.86 -27.95
C ASP A 359 -1.02 -13.50 -29.08
N THR A 360 -0.39 -13.94 -30.16
CA THR A 360 -0.92 -14.87 -31.18
C THR A 360 -0.70 -16.34 -30.80
N GLN A 361 0.19 -16.62 -29.85
CA GLN A 361 0.43 -17.92 -29.25
C GLN A 361 0.29 -17.81 -27.73
N ALA A 362 -0.01 -18.94 -27.07
CA ALA A 362 -0.10 -18.99 -25.63
C ALA A 362 1.09 -19.77 -25.05
N LEU A 363 1.73 -19.19 -24.03
CA LEU A 363 2.88 -19.73 -23.32
C LEU A 363 2.49 -20.04 -21.87
N ASP A 364 2.76 -21.27 -21.44
CA ASP A 364 2.62 -21.66 -20.04
C ASP A 364 3.87 -21.26 -19.26
N LEU A 365 3.73 -20.25 -18.40
CA LEU A 365 4.78 -19.69 -17.54
C LEU A 365 4.72 -20.23 -16.11
N THR A 366 3.82 -21.19 -15.83
CA THR A 366 3.67 -21.83 -14.52
C THR A 366 5.00 -22.29 -13.90
N PRO A 367 5.97 -22.88 -14.64
CA PRO A 367 7.24 -23.31 -14.05
C PRO A 367 8.12 -22.18 -13.49
N TRP A 368 7.94 -20.94 -13.97
CA TRP A 368 8.74 -19.77 -13.58
C TRP A 368 7.98 -18.81 -12.67
N VAL A 369 6.75 -19.14 -12.26
CA VAL A 369 5.90 -18.24 -11.48
C VAL A 369 6.55 -17.77 -10.18
N HIS A 370 7.50 -18.53 -9.61
CA HIS A 370 8.24 -18.14 -8.40
C HIS A 370 9.35 -17.10 -8.66
N ASP A 371 9.77 -16.91 -9.91
CA ASP A 371 10.75 -15.91 -10.33
C ASP A 371 10.13 -14.97 -11.38
N PRO A 372 9.64 -13.79 -10.96
CA PRO A 372 9.00 -12.86 -11.88
C PRO A 372 9.97 -12.33 -12.95
N PHE A 373 11.27 -12.32 -12.67
CA PHE A 373 12.27 -11.84 -13.62
C PHE A 373 12.47 -12.86 -14.75
N GLU A 374 12.66 -14.15 -14.41
CA GLU A 374 12.74 -15.24 -15.39
C GLU A 374 11.45 -15.37 -16.21
N THR A 375 10.31 -15.16 -15.56
CA THR A 375 9.02 -15.15 -16.24
C THR A 375 8.99 -14.09 -17.33
N LEU A 376 9.34 -12.84 -17.03
CA LEU A 376 9.33 -11.75 -18.02
C LEU A 376 10.45 -11.87 -19.07
N LEU A 377 11.59 -12.49 -18.76
CA LEU A 377 12.64 -12.74 -19.76
C LEU A 377 12.16 -13.66 -20.89
N ARG A 378 11.24 -14.57 -20.58
CA ARG A 378 10.72 -15.57 -21.54
C ARG A 378 9.58 -15.06 -22.40
N THR A 379 9.16 -13.83 -22.18
CA THR A 379 8.04 -13.22 -22.89
C THR A 379 8.57 -12.17 -23.86
N ASN A 380 8.34 -12.42 -25.15
CA ASN A 380 8.64 -11.48 -26.21
C ASN A 380 7.38 -10.68 -26.54
N LEU A 381 7.53 -9.36 -26.68
CA LEU A 381 6.45 -8.48 -27.10
C LEU A 381 6.13 -8.76 -28.59
N GLY A 382 5.01 -9.43 -28.84
CA GLY A 382 4.51 -9.77 -30.16
C GLY A 382 3.42 -8.83 -30.66
N GLY A 383 3.10 -8.91 -31.96
CA GLY A 383 2.02 -8.16 -32.60
C GLY A 383 0.79 -9.03 -32.83
N GLY A 384 -0.33 -8.68 -32.21
CA GLY A 384 -1.62 -9.37 -32.32
C GLY A 384 -2.06 -10.02 -31.01
N THR A 385 -3.38 -10.10 -30.80
CA THR A 385 -3.98 -10.66 -29.57
C THR A 385 -5.07 -11.66 -29.96
N ASP A 386 -4.85 -12.92 -29.60
CA ASP A 386 -5.80 -14.01 -29.75
C ASP A 386 -6.00 -14.72 -28.40
N GLY A 387 -6.99 -14.28 -27.64
CA GLY A 387 -7.34 -14.87 -26.36
C GLY A 387 -7.86 -16.31 -26.47
N THR A 388 -8.26 -16.78 -27.66
CA THR A 388 -8.79 -18.15 -27.82
C THR A 388 -7.70 -19.19 -27.62
N VAL A 389 -6.45 -18.91 -28.03
CA VAL A 389 -5.31 -19.81 -27.78
C VAL A 389 -4.97 -19.89 -26.29
N ALA A 390 -5.11 -18.79 -25.56
CA ALA A 390 -4.90 -18.75 -24.12
C ALA A 390 -6.00 -19.52 -23.37
N MET A 391 -7.25 -19.38 -23.83
CA MET A 391 -8.41 -20.10 -23.29
C MET A 391 -8.24 -21.63 -23.42
N ALA A 392 -7.70 -22.10 -24.55
CA ALA A 392 -7.42 -23.51 -24.77
C ALA A 392 -6.40 -24.10 -23.78
N LEU A 393 -5.43 -23.30 -23.31
CA LEU A 393 -4.50 -23.70 -22.25
C LEU A 393 -5.08 -23.53 -20.84
N ALA A 394 -5.93 -22.54 -20.64
CA ALA A 394 -6.50 -22.22 -19.33
C ALA A 394 -7.60 -23.20 -18.91
N GLN A 395 -8.51 -23.59 -19.80
CA GLN A 395 -9.65 -24.45 -19.48
C GLN A 395 -9.24 -25.80 -18.85
N PRO A 396 -8.26 -26.55 -19.40
CA PRO A 396 -7.86 -27.85 -18.82
C PRO A 396 -7.29 -27.74 -17.41
N LYS A 397 -6.80 -26.55 -17.00
CA LYS A 397 -6.25 -26.31 -15.67
C LYS A 397 -7.35 -26.11 -14.62
N ILE A 398 -8.60 -25.88 -15.02
CA ILE A 398 -9.76 -25.76 -14.12
C ILE A 398 -10.26 -27.17 -13.74
N ALA A 399 -9.66 -27.77 -12.72
CA ALA A 399 -10.08 -29.10 -12.26
C ALA A 399 -11.31 -29.05 -11.33
N GLU A 400 -11.35 -28.08 -10.42
CA GLU A 400 -12.43 -27.91 -9.45
C GLU A 400 -12.91 -26.44 -9.51
N PRO A 401 -13.94 -26.15 -10.32
CA PRO A 401 -14.38 -24.77 -10.57
C PRO A 401 -14.65 -23.99 -9.29
N ARG A 402 -15.30 -24.60 -8.29
CA ARG A 402 -15.67 -23.93 -7.03
C ARG A 402 -14.48 -23.43 -6.20
N ASN A 403 -13.29 -23.99 -6.41
CA ASN A 403 -12.06 -23.60 -5.72
C ASN A 403 -11.05 -22.94 -6.67
N THR A 404 -11.49 -22.54 -7.87
CA THR A 404 -10.63 -21.94 -8.89
C THR A 404 -11.02 -20.48 -9.14
N VAL A 405 -10.03 -19.59 -9.11
CA VAL A 405 -10.12 -18.23 -9.61
C VAL A 405 -9.39 -18.14 -10.94
N VAL A 406 -10.04 -17.53 -11.93
CA VAL A 406 -9.42 -17.18 -13.21
C VAL A 406 -9.35 -15.66 -13.28
N VAL A 407 -8.14 -15.11 -13.27
CA VAL A 407 -7.87 -13.70 -13.47
C VAL A 407 -7.43 -13.50 -14.92
N TRP A 408 -8.19 -12.73 -15.67
CA TRP A 408 -7.90 -12.45 -17.09
C TRP A 408 -7.52 -10.99 -17.26
N ILE A 409 -6.27 -10.71 -17.63
CA ILE A 409 -5.72 -9.36 -17.75
C ILE A 409 -5.46 -9.04 -19.22
N SER A 410 -6.30 -8.16 -19.79
CA SER A 410 -6.21 -7.71 -21.19
C SER A 410 -6.92 -6.36 -21.37
N ASP A 411 -6.62 -5.65 -22.45
CA ASP A 411 -7.45 -4.52 -22.90
C ASP A 411 -8.71 -5.00 -23.68
N PHE A 412 -8.84 -6.31 -23.90
CA PHE A 412 -9.94 -6.99 -24.57
C PHE A 412 -10.16 -6.54 -26.03
N TYR A 413 -9.12 -6.03 -26.69
CA TYR A 413 -9.10 -5.81 -28.14
C TYR A 413 -8.69 -7.08 -28.85
N GLU A 414 -9.65 -8.00 -28.95
CA GLU A 414 -9.45 -9.37 -29.41
C GLU A 414 -9.90 -9.56 -30.86
N TRP A 415 -9.21 -10.42 -31.61
CA TRP A 415 -9.64 -10.74 -32.98
C TRP A 415 -10.96 -11.53 -32.99
N GLN A 416 -11.13 -12.44 -32.04
CA GLN A 416 -12.32 -13.28 -31.90
C GLN A 416 -13.09 -12.91 -30.62
N THR A 417 -13.92 -11.88 -30.70
CA THR A 417 -14.66 -11.32 -29.55
C THR A 417 -15.70 -12.28 -28.97
N GLU A 418 -16.61 -12.78 -29.81
CA GLU A 418 -17.73 -13.62 -29.37
C GLU A 418 -17.30 -15.01 -28.88
N PRO A 419 -16.47 -15.80 -29.61
CA PRO A 419 -16.08 -17.14 -29.16
C PRO A 419 -15.31 -17.12 -27.82
N LEU A 420 -14.47 -16.10 -27.64
CA LEU A 420 -13.74 -15.89 -26.39
C LEU A 420 -14.70 -15.56 -25.25
N PHE A 421 -15.63 -14.63 -25.47
CA PHE A 421 -16.61 -14.24 -24.45
C PHE A 421 -17.51 -15.42 -24.05
N GLU A 422 -17.98 -16.23 -25.00
CA GLU A 422 -18.76 -17.44 -24.71
C GLU A 422 -17.98 -18.41 -23.82
N SER A 423 -16.70 -18.59 -24.10
CA SER A 423 -15.82 -19.44 -23.30
C SER A 423 -15.62 -18.90 -21.87
N MET A 424 -15.47 -17.57 -21.72
CA MET A 424 -15.38 -16.91 -20.41
C MET A 424 -16.68 -17.06 -19.62
N VAL A 425 -17.84 -16.92 -20.28
CA VAL A 425 -19.16 -17.15 -19.68
C VAL A 425 -19.32 -18.61 -19.25
N ALA A 426 -18.83 -19.57 -20.04
CA ALA A 426 -18.85 -20.99 -19.67
C ALA A 426 -18.05 -21.26 -18.39
N ILE A 427 -16.86 -20.66 -18.27
CA ILE A 427 -16.05 -20.73 -17.04
C ILE A 427 -16.81 -20.14 -15.85
N HIS A 428 -17.38 -18.94 -16.01
CA HIS A 428 -18.14 -18.31 -14.94
C HIS A 428 -19.34 -19.18 -14.49
N ARG A 429 -20.09 -19.73 -15.46
CA ARG A 429 -21.26 -20.60 -15.19
C ARG A 429 -20.87 -21.94 -14.57
N SER A 430 -19.64 -22.42 -14.75
CA SER A 430 -19.14 -23.64 -14.11
C SER A 430 -18.99 -23.51 -12.59
N GLY A 431 -19.04 -22.28 -12.05
CA GLY A 431 -18.85 -21.96 -10.64
C GLY A 431 -17.43 -21.50 -10.29
N ALA A 432 -16.56 -21.32 -11.28
CA ALA A 432 -15.27 -20.67 -11.11
C ALA A 432 -15.43 -19.14 -10.98
N LYS A 433 -14.62 -18.54 -10.11
CA LYS A 433 -14.61 -17.08 -9.94
C LYS A 433 -13.80 -16.48 -11.10
N PHE A 434 -14.49 -15.89 -12.06
CA PHE A 434 -13.86 -15.21 -13.18
C PHE A 434 -13.72 -13.72 -12.89
N ILE A 435 -12.49 -13.19 -12.97
CA ILE A 435 -12.15 -11.79 -12.68
C ILE A 435 -11.52 -11.18 -13.93
N PRO A 436 -12.30 -10.44 -14.75
CA PRO A 436 -11.74 -9.69 -15.87
C PRO A 436 -11.07 -8.41 -15.35
N VAL A 437 -9.83 -8.18 -15.74
CA VAL A 437 -9.00 -7.03 -15.37
C VAL A 437 -8.60 -6.31 -16.65
N GLY A 438 -8.95 -5.03 -16.73
CA GLY A 438 -8.54 -4.16 -17.81
C GLY A 438 -7.07 -3.78 -17.70
N SER A 439 -6.48 -3.28 -18.78
CA SER A 439 -5.15 -2.65 -18.75
C SER A 439 -5.01 -1.73 -17.52
N VAL A 440 -4.10 -2.09 -16.63
CA VAL A 440 -3.74 -1.34 -15.43
C VAL A 440 -2.42 -0.64 -15.70
N THR A 441 -2.48 0.68 -15.85
CA THR A 441 -1.33 1.57 -15.82
C THR A 441 -1.15 2.11 -14.40
N SER A 442 0.07 2.43 -14.01
CA SER A 442 0.36 3.09 -12.73
C SER A 442 -0.32 4.47 -12.60
N SER A 443 -0.70 5.09 -13.73
CA SER A 443 -1.47 6.34 -13.82
C SER A 443 -3.00 6.16 -13.77
N GLY A 444 -3.50 4.91 -13.67
CA GLY A 444 -4.93 4.62 -13.51
C GLY A 444 -5.80 4.82 -14.75
N ARG A 445 -5.22 5.09 -15.93
CA ARG A 445 -5.95 5.20 -17.20
C ARG A 445 -5.77 3.90 -18.00
N GLY A 446 -6.78 3.04 -17.95
CA GLY A 446 -6.85 1.82 -18.75
C GLY A 446 -7.87 1.96 -19.88
N SER A 447 -7.46 1.68 -21.12
CA SER A 447 -8.40 1.46 -22.22
C SER A 447 -8.88 0.02 -22.15
N VAL A 448 -10.20 -0.19 -22.24
CA VAL A 448 -10.80 -1.52 -22.34
C VAL A 448 -11.89 -1.43 -23.39
N ASN A 449 -11.99 -2.47 -24.23
CA ASN A 449 -13.03 -2.60 -25.22
C ASN A 449 -14.43 -2.38 -24.58
N PRO A 450 -15.19 -1.35 -25.02
CA PRO A 450 -16.51 -1.04 -24.46
C PRO A 450 -17.49 -2.20 -24.54
N TRP A 451 -17.41 -3.02 -25.58
CA TRP A 451 -18.29 -4.17 -25.79
C TRP A 451 -18.12 -5.21 -24.68
N PHE A 452 -16.89 -5.60 -24.38
CA PHE A 452 -16.60 -6.52 -23.28
C PHE A 452 -16.99 -5.92 -21.93
N ARG A 453 -16.71 -4.63 -21.72
CA ARG A 453 -17.05 -3.93 -20.47
C ARG A 453 -18.54 -4.00 -20.16
N GLU A 454 -19.39 -3.75 -21.16
CA GLU A 454 -20.85 -3.80 -21.01
C GLU A 454 -21.33 -5.23 -20.74
N ARG A 455 -20.86 -6.20 -21.54
CA ARG A 455 -21.26 -7.61 -21.39
C ARG A 455 -20.84 -8.22 -20.05
N PHE A 456 -19.65 -7.89 -19.55
CA PHE A 456 -19.20 -8.32 -18.24
C PHE A 456 -19.98 -7.67 -17.09
N LYS A 457 -20.45 -6.43 -17.27
CA LYS A 457 -21.34 -5.76 -16.32
C LYS A 457 -22.69 -6.48 -16.25
N ASP A 458 -23.24 -6.90 -17.39
CA ASP A 458 -24.49 -7.66 -17.45
C ASP A 458 -24.37 -9.07 -16.85
N LEU A 459 -23.19 -9.69 -16.95
CA LEU A 459 -22.88 -10.98 -16.32
C LEU A 459 -22.74 -10.90 -14.79
N GLY A 460 -22.63 -9.69 -14.22
CA GLY A 460 -22.39 -9.48 -12.79
C GLY A 460 -20.92 -9.57 -12.38
N THR A 461 -19.99 -9.61 -13.35
CA THR A 461 -18.54 -9.65 -13.13
C THR A 461 -17.88 -8.46 -13.84
N PRO A 462 -18.10 -7.21 -13.38
CA PRO A 462 -17.63 -6.02 -14.09
C PRO A 462 -16.10 -6.02 -14.21
N VAL A 463 -15.60 -5.54 -15.35
CA VAL A 463 -14.16 -5.40 -15.58
C VAL A 463 -13.53 -4.51 -14.53
N LEU A 464 -12.56 -5.05 -13.80
CA LEU A 464 -11.74 -4.30 -12.87
C LEU A 464 -10.84 -3.36 -13.68
N SER A 465 -11.21 -2.09 -13.67
CA SER A 465 -10.40 -1.00 -14.24
C SER A 465 -9.86 -0.16 -13.09
N GLY A 466 -8.58 0.17 -13.15
CA GLY A 466 -7.88 0.89 -12.09
C GLY A 466 -7.17 0.00 -11.07
N HIS A 467 -6.36 0.65 -10.23
CA HIS A 467 -5.27 0.10 -9.43
C HIS A 467 -5.38 -1.35 -8.93
N ILE A 468 -4.24 -2.04 -9.01
CA ILE A 468 -3.96 -3.42 -8.59
C ILE A 468 -4.49 -3.82 -7.19
N ARG A 469 -4.73 -2.83 -6.34
CA ARG A 469 -5.30 -2.95 -5.00
C ARG A 469 -6.65 -3.64 -4.98
N LYS A 470 -7.50 -3.33 -5.94
CA LYS A 470 -8.84 -3.92 -6.03
C LYS A 470 -8.74 -5.42 -6.36
N LEU A 471 -7.83 -5.77 -7.27
CA LEU A 471 -7.51 -7.16 -7.58
C LEU A 471 -6.97 -7.90 -6.35
N VAL A 472 -6.00 -7.31 -5.63
CA VAL A 472 -5.46 -7.89 -4.39
C VAL A 472 -6.57 -8.10 -3.35
N HIS A 473 -7.47 -7.13 -3.18
CA HIS A 473 -8.60 -7.26 -2.25
C HIS A 473 -9.53 -8.41 -2.66
N GLU A 474 -9.91 -8.52 -3.93
CA GLU A 474 -10.79 -9.60 -4.39
C GLU A 474 -10.17 -10.99 -4.31
N LEU A 475 -8.85 -11.09 -4.54
CA LEU A 475 -8.09 -12.32 -4.37
C LEU A 475 -7.99 -12.70 -2.89
N LYS A 476 -7.73 -11.73 -2.00
CA LYS A 476 -7.73 -11.95 -0.54
C LYS A 476 -9.08 -12.46 -0.04
N THR A 477 -10.19 -11.86 -0.47
CA THR A 477 -11.53 -12.28 -0.07
C THR A 477 -11.86 -13.69 -0.55
N PHE A 478 -11.25 -14.16 -1.63
CA PHE A 478 -11.40 -15.54 -2.08
C PHE A 478 -10.52 -16.51 -1.29
N LEU A 479 -9.31 -16.08 -0.91
CA LEU A 479 -8.34 -16.88 -0.15
C LEU A 479 -8.63 -16.98 1.35
N ALA A 480 -9.41 -16.05 1.90
CA ALA A 480 -9.91 -16.05 3.27
C ALA A 480 -11.04 -17.08 3.46
#